data_AF-A0A023X3L1-F1
#
_entry.id   AF-A0A023X3L1-F1
#
_cell.length_a   1.000
_cell.length_b   1.000
_cell.length_c   1.000
_cell.angle_alpha   90.00
_cell.angle_beta   90.00
_cell.angle_gamma   90.00
#
_symmetry.space_group_name_H-M   'P 1'
#
loop_
_entity.id
_entity.type
_entity.pdbx_description
1 polymer ?
#
loop_
_entity_poly.entity_id
_entity_poly.type
_entity_poly.pdbx_seq_one_letter_code
_entity_poly.pdbx_strand_id
1 'polypeptide(L)' 'MGEMEPTPETLGRIVEGVPAEEIEQRKVECPWCDSQAVEKVSEYGPHLMVYSYLCRSCNSPFEVIKR' A
#
# COMPACT_ATOMS: atom_id res chain seq x y z
N MET A 1 -2.49 42.57 -30.04
CA MET A 1 -3.12 41.26 -29.79
C MET A 1 -1.96 40.31 -29.55
N GLY A 2 -1.52 40.21 -28.29
CA GLY A 2 -0.29 39.49 -27.94
C GLY A 2 -0.61 38.02 -27.75
N GLU A 3 -0.02 37.18 -28.59
CA GLU A 3 -0.05 35.73 -28.47
C GLU A 3 0.79 35.36 -27.24
N MET A 4 0.09 35.05 -26.14
CA MET A 4 0.73 34.59 -24.92
C MET A 4 0.95 33.09 -25.05
N GLU A 5 2.16 32.70 -25.45
CA GLU A 5 2.61 31.31 -25.43
C GLU A 5 2.53 30.77 -23.99
N PRO A 6 1.91 29.60 -23.75
CA PRO A 6 1.86 29.03 -22.41
C PRO A 6 3.27 28.57 -22.00
N THR A 7 3.80 29.16 -20.93
CA THR A 7 5.11 28.83 -20.35
C THR A 7 5.13 27.42 -19.74
N PRO A 8 6.29 26.74 -19.74
CA PRO A 8 6.46 25.35 -19.27
C PRO A 8 6.16 25.13 -17.77
N GLU A 9 5.92 26.20 -17.02
CA GLU A 9 5.60 26.20 -15.59
C GLU A 9 4.18 25.70 -15.29
N THR A 10 3.30 25.66 -16.30
CA THR A 10 1.96 25.07 -16.17
C THR A 10 1.99 23.53 -16.20
N LEU A 11 3.08 22.91 -16.66
CA LEU A 11 3.23 21.44 -16.68
C LEU A 11 3.67 20.83 -15.33
N GLY A 12 3.82 21.62 -14.26
CA GLY A 12 4.32 21.18 -12.96
C GLY A 12 3.26 20.74 -11.94
N ARG A 13 2.09 20.24 -12.36
CA ARG A 13 1.00 19.81 -11.45
C ARG A 13 0.49 18.42 -11.78
N ILE A 14 1.35 17.41 -11.66
CA ILE A 14 0.90 16.04 -11.41
C ILE A 14 1.34 15.74 -9.99
N VAL A 15 0.53 16.25 -9.06
CA VAL A 15 0.67 16.02 -7.63
C VAL A 15 0.58 14.52 -7.36
N GLU A 16 1.68 13.99 -6.82
CA GLU A 16 1.81 12.80 -5.97
C GLU A 16 0.61 11.84 -6.04
N GLY A 17 0.68 10.92 -7.00
CA GLY A 17 -0.13 9.72 -6.99
C GLY A 17 0.24 8.89 -5.78
N VAL A 18 -0.47 9.09 -4.68
CA VAL A 18 -0.53 8.11 -3.59
C VAL A 18 -1.06 6.82 -4.23
N PRO A 19 -0.29 5.72 -4.28
CA PRO A 19 -0.80 4.49 -4.87
C PRO A 19 -2.09 4.11 -4.14
N ALA A 20 -3.15 3.87 -4.91
CA ALA A 20 -4.47 3.47 -4.39
C ALA A 20 -4.45 2.17 -3.56
N GLU A 21 -3.28 1.55 -3.43
CA GLU A 21 -2.96 0.40 -2.59
C GLU A 21 -3.00 0.72 -1.09
N GLU A 22 -2.91 2.00 -0.70
CA GLU A 22 -2.97 2.42 0.72
C GLU A 22 -4.40 2.41 1.31
N ILE A 23 -5.46 2.39 0.50
CA ILE A 23 -6.84 2.56 0.99
C ILE A 23 -7.40 1.25 1.60
N GLU A 24 -6.81 0.10 1.27
CA GLU A 24 -7.15 -1.20 1.87
C GLU A 24 -6.19 -1.64 2.98
N GLN A 25 -5.51 -0.70 3.64
CA GLN A 25 -4.99 -0.93 4.99
C GLN A 25 -6.16 -1.03 5.98
N ARG A 26 -7.02 -2.05 5.81
CA ARG A 26 -7.69 -2.65 6.97
C ARG A 26 -6.59 -2.90 7.98
N LYS A 27 -6.75 -2.38 9.20
CA LYS A 27 -5.81 -2.60 10.30
C LYS A 27 -5.62 -4.11 10.47
N VAL A 28 -4.59 -4.65 9.83
CA VAL A 28 -4.29 -6.07 9.89
C VAL A 28 -3.61 -6.26 11.23
N GLU A 29 -4.20 -7.08 12.07
CA GLU A 29 -3.67 -7.42 13.38
C GLU A 29 -3.09 -8.82 13.34
N CYS A 30 -1.98 -9.00 14.07
CA CYS A 30 -1.35 -10.29 14.22
C CYS A 30 -2.26 -11.25 14.99
N PRO A 31 -2.62 -12.42 14.44
CA PRO A 31 -3.56 -13.35 15.09
C PRO A 31 -2.98 -14.07 16.33
N TRP A 32 -1.70 -13.86 16.65
CA TRP A 32 -1.03 -14.51 17.78
C TRP A 32 -0.76 -13.60 18.97
N CYS A 33 -0.55 -12.31 18.74
CA CYS A 33 -0.21 -11.36 19.79
C CYS A 33 -0.98 -10.04 19.70
N ASP A 34 -1.96 -9.96 18.79
CA ASP A 34 -2.83 -8.80 18.55
C ASP A 34 -2.09 -7.50 18.21
N SER A 35 -0.80 -7.61 17.87
CA SER A 35 0.01 -6.47 17.47
C SER A 35 -0.39 -5.95 16.09
N GLN A 36 -0.46 -4.63 15.97
CA GLN A 36 -0.62 -3.92 14.69
C GLN A 36 0.72 -3.67 13.99
N ALA A 37 1.85 -4.02 14.63
CA ALA A 37 3.17 -3.92 14.02
C ALA A 37 3.37 -5.10 13.06
N VAL A 38 2.67 -5.08 11.93
CA VAL A 38 2.71 -6.10 10.89
C VAL A 38 3.20 -5.49 9.58
N GLU A 39 4.00 -6.25 8.84
CA GLU A 39 4.54 -5.84 7.55
C GLU A 39 4.02 -6.78 6.47
N LYS A 40 3.55 -6.22 5.36
CA LYS A 40 3.15 -6.98 4.18
C LYS A 40 4.42 -7.44 3.45
N VAL A 41 4.66 -8.74 3.41
CA VAL A 41 5.86 -9.34 2.80
C VAL A 41 5.64 -9.64 1.31
N SER A 42 4.41 -9.98 0.94
CA SER A 42 4.04 -10.16 -0.46
C SER A 42 2.58 -9.81 -0.70
N GLU A 43 2.33 -9.16 -1.83
CA GLU A 43 0.99 -8.88 -2.32
C GLU A 43 0.30 -10.10 -2.94
N TYR A 44 1.12 -11.10 -3.31
CA TYR A 44 0.68 -12.31 -3.98
C TYR A 44 1.37 -13.49 -3.31
N GLY A 45 0.66 -14.18 -2.42
CA GLY A 45 1.09 -15.53 -2.02
C GLY A 45 1.05 -16.50 -3.21
N PRO A 46 1.60 -17.72 -3.09
CA PRO A 46 1.65 -18.71 -4.17
C PRO A 46 0.26 -19.06 -4.75
N HIS A 47 -0.82 -18.78 -4.02
CA HIS A 47 -2.19 -19.01 -4.43
C HIS A 47 -2.94 -17.79 -5.02
N LEU A 48 -2.26 -16.66 -5.30
CA LEU A 48 -2.79 -15.42 -5.91
C LEU A 48 -4.01 -14.76 -5.21
N MET A 49 -4.56 -15.37 -4.16
CA MET A 49 -5.74 -14.94 -3.41
C MET A 49 -5.44 -14.60 -1.95
N VAL A 50 -4.16 -14.60 -1.56
CA VAL A 50 -3.74 -14.30 -0.19
C VAL A 50 -2.64 -13.26 -0.17
N TYR A 51 -2.72 -12.36 0.82
CA TYR A 51 -1.68 -11.44 1.20
C TYR A 51 -0.83 -12.07 2.30
N SER A 52 0.50 -12.02 2.17
CA SER A 52 1.41 -12.55 3.19
C SER A 52 1.93 -11.42 4.07
N TYR A 53 1.88 -11.62 5.39
CA TYR A 53 2.30 -10.67 6.40
C TYR A 53 3.29 -11.31 7.39
N LEU A 54 4.18 -10.49 7.94
CA LEU A 54 5.07 -10.84 9.04
C LEU A 54 4.80 -9.90 10.22
N CYS A 55 4.54 -10.46 11.40
CA CYS A 55 4.45 -9.65 12.61
C CYS A 55 5.86 -9.27 13.08
N ARG A 56 6.12 -7.98 13.30
CA ARG A 56 7.39 -7.45 13.82
C ARG A 56 7.53 -7.60 15.35
N SER A 57 6.44 -7.92 16.06
CA SER A 57 6.45 -8.10 17.52
C SER A 57 6.77 -9.54 17.94
N CYS A 58 6.11 -10.52 17.32
CA CYS A 58 6.30 -11.94 17.63
C CYS A 58 7.03 -12.72 16.51
N ASN A 59 7.46 -12.04 15.44
CA ASN A 59 8.18 -12.60 14.30
C ASN A 59 7.47 -13.80 13.63
N SER A 60 6.15 -13.87 13.76
CA SER A 60 5.34 -14.95 13.21
C SER A 60 4.73 -14.54 11.86
N PRO A 61 4.90 -15.33 10.79
CA PRO A 61 4.34 -15.05 9.47
C PRO A 61 2.92 -15.59 9.33
N PHE A 62 1.97 -14.79 8.85
CA PHE A 62 0.57 -15.15 8.60
C PHE A 62 0.10 -14.73 7.21
N GLU A 63 -1.06 -15.26 6.80
CA GLU A 63 -1.69 -14.92 5.53
C GLU A 63 -3.13 -14.42 5.77
N VAL A 64 -3.54 -13.44 4.96
CA VAL A 64 -4.91 -12.92 4.94
C VAL A 64 -5.51 -13.16 3.56
N ILE A 65 -6.66 -13.82 3.52
CA ILE A 65 -7.39 -14.08 2.28
C ILE A 65 -7.98 -12.76 1.78
N LYS A 66 -7.71 -12.45 0.50
CA LYS A 66 -8.33 -11.31 -0.20
C LYS A 66 -9.83 -11.57 -0.31
N ARG A 67 -10.65 -10.65 0.21
CA ARG A 67 -12.12 -10.71 0.10
C ARG A 67 -12.63 -9.92 -1.08
#